data_AF-K1SRN3-F1
#
_entry.id   AF-K1SRN3-F1
#
_cell.length_a   1.000
_cell.length_b   1.000
_cell.length_c   1.000
_cell.angle_alpha   90.00
_cell.angle_beta   90.00
_cell.angle_gamma   90.00
#
_symmetry.space_group_name_H-M   'P 1'
#
loop_
_entity.id
_entity.type
_entity.pdbx_description
1 polymer ?
#
loop_
_entity_poly.entity_id
_entity_poly.type
_entity_poly.pdbx_seq_one_letter_code
_entity_poly.pdbx_strand_id
1 'polypeptide(L)'
;AIWANDQAEYVNPFFPFLGYDIGNASAFNAFRHFARFMNPGYEPLPSSIIAEGDDVWNGAGDRGDAAMIAYGAARYALARGDRIEAEALWPLVTWCLEYCRRQLTPEGVVASDSDELEGRFPAGSANLCTSSLYYDALLSAAALGRELGAPRSETARYGRQARELAEAVER
;
A
#
# COMPACT_ATOMS: atom_id res chain seq x y z
N ALA A 1 -16.86 5.33 -5.68
CA ALA A 1 -15.60 5.84 -5.14
C ALA A 1 -14.70 4.66 -4.81
N ILE A 2 -13.39 4.81 -4.99
CA ILE A 2 -12.36 3.81 -4.67
C ILE A 2 -11.47 4.43 -3.61
N TRP A 3 -11.54 3.92 -2.39
CA TRP A 3 -10.82 4.40 -1.22
C TRP A 3 -9.63 3.50 -0.90
N ALA A 4 -8.56 4.10 -0.38
CA ALA A 4 -7.35 3.38 0.00
C ALA A 4 -7.62 2.35 1.12
N ASN A 5 -8.43 2.70 2.12
CA ASN A 5 -8.82 1.79 3.19
C ASN A 5 -9.90 0.79 2.73
N ASP A 6 -11.08 1.26 2.29
CA ASP A 6 -12.20 0.35 1.97
C ASP A 6 -11.87 -0.65 0.85
N GLN A 7 -11.37 -0.15 -0.28
CA GLN A 7 -11.07 -0.99 -1.43
C GLN A 7 -9.66 -1.56 -1.33
N ALA A 8 -8.64 -0.70 -1.27
CA ALA A 8 -7.26 -1.15 -1.43
C ALA A 8 -6.82 -2.04 -0.27
N GLU A 9 -7.03 -1.63 0.98
CA GLU A 9 -6.63 -2.38 2.17
C GLU A 9 -7.56 -3.57 2.46
N TYR A 10 -8.87 -3.34 2.54
CA TYR A 10 -9.78 -4.35 3.08
C TYR A 10 -10.26 -5.37 2.05
N VAL A 11 -11.09 -4.97 1.08
CA VAL A 11 -11.83 -5.95 0.27
C VAL A 11 -11.04 -6.49 -0.93
N ASN A 12 -10.20 -5.67 -1.58
CA ASN A 12 -9.50 -6.08 -2.79
C ASN A 12 -8.55 -7.27 -2.59
N PRO A 13 -7.67 -7.31 -1.56
CA PRO A 13 -6.81 -8.47 -1.34
C PRO A 13 -7.57 -9.72 -0.89
N PHE A 14 -8.85 -9.61 -0.53
CA PHE A 14 -9.69 -10.75 -0.16
C PHE A 14 -10.36 -11.43 -1.36
N PHE A 15 -10.67 -10.71 -2.44
CA PHE A 15 -11.38 -11.29 -3.60
C PHE A 15 -10.74 -12.54 -4.21
N PRO A 16 -9.40 -12.68 -4.32
CA PRO A 16 -8.79 -13.88 -4.87
C PRO A 16 -9.18 -15.17 -4.16
N PHE A 17 -9.54 -15.12 -2.88
CA PHE A 17 -9.94 -16.28 -2.08
C PHE A 17 -11.38 -16.75 -2.34
N LEU A 18 -12.19 -15.95 -3.03
CA LEU A 18 -13.61 -16.24 -3.25
C LEU A 18 -13.90 -16.94 -4.58
N GLY A 19 -12.90 -17.03 -5.49
CA GLY A 19 -13.13 -17.49 -6.86
C GLY A 19 -14.10 -16.58 -7.64
N TYR A 20 -14.14 -15.29 -7.29
CA TYR A 20 -15.08 -14.33 -7.87
C TYR A 20 -14.36 -13.42 -8.88
N ASP A 21 -14.44 -13.79 -10.17
CA ASP A 21 -13.69 -13.13 -11.25
C ASP A 21 -14.03 -11.65 -11.41
N ILE A 22 -15.30 -11.26 -11.23
CA ILE A 22 -15.71 -9.85 -11.28
C ILE A 22 -15.08 -9.06 -10.12
N GLY A 23 -14.99 -9.68 -8.94
CA GLY A 23 -14.28 -9.10 -7.79
C GLY A 23 -12.79 -8.92 -8.06
N ASN A 24 -12.14 -9.92 -8.66
CA ASN A 24 -10.74 -9.84 -9.06
C ASN A 24 -10.50 -8.74 -10.10
N ALA A 25 -11.35 -8.65 -11.13
CA ALA A 25 -11.27 -7.59 -12.13
C ALA A 25 -11.50 -6.20 -11.52
N SER A 26 -12.43 -6.09 -10.57
CA SER A 26 -12.66 -4.85 -9.82
C SER A 26 -11.42 -4.43 -9.02
N ALA A 27 -10.83 -5.36 -8.26
CA ALA A 27 -9.61 -5.11 -7.49
C ALA A 27 -8.43 -4.68 -8.37
N PHE A 28 -8.17 -5.40 -9.46
CA PHE A 28 -7.09 -5.05 -10.38
C PHE A 28 -7.26 -3.64 -10.94
N ASN A 29 -8.47 -3.31 -11.39
CA ASN A 29 -8.76 -1.97 -11.91
C ASN A 29 -8.63 -0.89 -10.84
N ALA A 30 -9.10 -1.14 -9.61
CA ALA A 30 -8.95 -0.21 -8.50
C ALA A 30 -7.48 0.17 -8.25
N PHE A 31 -6.58 -0.83 -8.17
CA PHE A 31 -5.15 -0.57 -8.03
C PHE A 31 -4.57 0.18 -9.25
N ARG A 32 -4.98 -0.17 -10.48
CA ARG A 32 -4.57 0.57 -11.68
C ARG A 32 -5.02 2.04 -11.66
N HIS A 33 -6.17 2.33 -11.07
CA HIS A 33 -6.61 3.72 -10.91
C HIS A 33 -5.69 4.50 -9.96
N PHE A 34 -5.30 3.92 -8.81
CA PHE A 34 -4.29 4.55 -7.93
C PHE A 34 -2.94 4.77 -8.63
N ALA A 35 -2.50 3.80 -9.43
CA ALA A 35 -1.25 3.89 -10.19
C ALA A 35 -1.16 5.13 -11.12
N ARG A 36 -2.30 5.66 -11.59
CA ARG A 36 -2.35 6.87 -12.43
C ARG A 36 -1.88 8.14 -11.71
N PHE A 37 -1.92 8.15 -10.38
CA PHE A 37 -1.58 9.30 -9.55
C PHE A 37 -0.15 9.24 -8.98
N MET A 38 0.59 8.15 -9.27
CA MET A 38 2.02 8.10 -8.98
C MET A 38 2.74 9.25 -9.71
N ASN A 39 3.68 9.86 -9.01
CA ASN A 39 4.40 11.02 -9.50
C ASN A 39 5.89 10.93 -9.12
N PRO A 40 6.80 11.57 -9.89
CA PRO A 40 8.23 11.52 -9.60
C PRO A 40 8.63 12.30 -8.33
N GLY A 41 7.78 13.23 -7.87
CA GLY A 41 7.98 13.99 -6.65
C GLY A 41 7.77 13.18 -5.38
N TYR A 42 7.11 12.02 -5.47
CA TYR A 42 6.58 11.28 -4.32
C TYR A 42 5.67 12.14 -3.44
N GLU A 43 4.83 12.95 -4.07
CA GLU A 43 3.69 13.59 -3.41
C GLU A 43 2.62 12.53 -3.08
N PRO A 44 1.87 12.69 -1.98
CA PRO A 44 0.90 11.69 -1.53
C PRO A 44 -0.10 11.27 -2.61
N LEU A 45 -0.45 9.98 -2.64
CA LEU A 45 -1.57 9.50 -3.46
C LEU A 45 -2.90 9.98 -2.87
N PRO A 46 -3.96 10.15 -3.68
CA PRO A 46 -5.27 10.53 -3.17
C PRO A 46 -5.86 9.44 -2.27
N SER A 47 -6.49 9.83 -1.16
CA SER A 47 -7.20 8.90 -0.28
C SER A 47 -8.39 8.22 -0.96
N SER A 48 -9.05 8.91 -1.91
CA SER A 48 -10.11 8.34 -2.72
C SER A 48 -10.08 8.83 -4.17
N ILE A 49 -10.47 7.93 -5.07
CA ILE A 49 -10.77 8.22 -6.47
C ILE A 49 -12.30 8.21 -6.62
N ILE A 50 -12.86 9.33 -7.04
CA ILE A 50 -14.30 9.57 -7.12
C ILE A 50 -14.71 9.87 -8.57
N ALA A 51 -16.01 10.11 -8.79
CA ALA A 51 -16.55 10.46 -10.11
C ALA A 51 -16.06 9.52 -11.24
N GLU A 52 -16.21 8.20 -11.05
CA GLU A 52 -15.80 7.18 -12.03
C GLU A 52 -14.31 7.21 -12.44
N GLY A 53 -13.45 7.90 -11.68
CA GLY A 53 -12.03 8.04 -11.97
C GLY A 53 -11.62 9.37 -12.58
N ASP A 54 -12.54 10.33 -12.67
CA ASP A 54 -12.30 11.67 -13.21
C ASP A 54 -11.94 12.72 -12.15
N ASP A 55 -12.12 12.40 -10.87
CA ASP A 55 -11.81 13.30 -9.77
C ASP A 55 -11.28 12.55 -8.54
N VAL A 56 -10.69 13.27 -7.59
CA VAL A 56 -10.08 12.73 -6.38
C VAL A 56 -10.57 13.44 -5.14
N TRP A 57 -10.63 12.71 -4.04
CA TRP A 57 -10.82 13.28 -2.72
C TRP A 57 -9.56 13.08 -1.88
N ASN A 58 -9.05 14.17 -1.33
CA ASN A 58 -7.85 14.20 -0.49
C ASN A 58 -8.05 15.08 0.77
N GLY A 59 -9.30 15.19 1.23
CA GLY A 59 -9.70 16.16 2.25
C GLY A 59 -9.14 15.90 3.65
N ALA A 60 -8.67 14.68 3.92
CA ALA A 60 -8.18 14.25 5.23
C ALA A 60 -6.64 14.18 5.35
N GLY A 61 -5.89 14.64 4.34
CA GLY A 61 -4.42 14.55 4.32
C GLY A 61 -3.91 13.13 4.07
N ASP A 62 -2.63 12.87 4.37
CA ASP A 62 -2.04 11.54 4.26
C ASP A 62 -2.37 10.70 5.50
N ARG A 63 -3.27 9.74 5.32
CA ARG A 63 -3.70 8.82 6.40
C ARG A 63 -2.88 7.53 6.46
N GLY A 64 -1.77 7.47 5.73
CA GLY A 64 -1.07 6.22 5.43
C GLY A 64 -1.62 5.51 4.18
N ASP A 65 -2.25 6.26 3.26
CA ASP A 65 -2.94 5.70 2.09
C ASP A 65 -1.98 4.88 1.20
N ALA A 66 -0.73 5.31 1.07
CA ALA A 66 0.30 4.55 0.35
C ALA A 66 0.59 3.17 1.00
N ALA A 67 0.57 3.09 2.33
CA ALA A 67 0.79 1.82 3.05
C ALA A 67 -0.39 0.87 2.82
N MET A 68 -1.62 1.39 2.89
CA MET A 68 -2.86 0.67 2.58
C MET A 68 -2.84 0.08 1.16
N ILE A 69 -2.48 0.92 0.18
CA ILE A 69 -2.40 0.52 -1.23
C ILE A 69 -1.29 -0.52 -1.45
N ALA A 70 -0.10 -0.33 -0.85
CA ALA A 70 1.01 -1.27 -0.99
C ALA A 70 0.67 -2.64 -0.40
N TYR A 71 0.10 -2.65 0.81
CA TYR A 71 -0.40 -3.83 1.50
C TYR A 71 -1.41 -4.59 0.62
N GLY A 72 -2.45 -3.87 0.18
CA GLY A 72 -3.52 -4.41 -0.65
C GLY A 72 -3.03 -5.00 -1.96
N ALA A 73 -2.29 -4.21 -2.74
CA ALA A 73 -1.85 -4.59 -4.07
C ALA A 73 -0.87 -5.77 -4.04
N ALA A 74 0.06 -5.79 -3.08
CA ALA A 74 1.03 -6.88 -2.96
C ALA A 74 0.36 -8.19 -2.56
N ARG A 75 -0.56 -8.16 -1.58
CA ARG A 75 -1.30 -9.36 -1.15
C ARG A 75 -2.26 -9.85 -2.22
N TYR A 76 -2.97 -8.93 -2.89
CA TYR A 76 -3.82 -9.24 -4.03
C TYR A 76 -3.02 -9.98 -5.11
N ALA A 77 -1.89 -9.42 -5.55
CA ALA A 77 -1.09 -10.02 -6.62
C ALA A 77 -0.56 -11.41 -6.24
N LEU A 78 -0.14 -11.61 -5.00
CA LEU A 78 0.28 -12.91 -4.48
C LEU A 78 -0.88 -13.93 -4.47
N ALA A 79 -2.03 -13.55 -3.92
CA ALA A 79 -3.17 -14.46 -3.79
C ALA A 79 -3.85 -14.75 -5.14
N ARG A 80 -3.87 -13.76 -6.04
CA ARG A 80 -4.43 -13.87 -7.39
C ARG A 80 -3.65 -14.85 -8.27
N GLY A 81 -2.34 -14.96 -8.06
CA GLY A 81 -1.47 -15.91 -8.76
C GLY A 81 -1.36 -15.65 -10.27
N ASP A 82 -1.65 -14.42 -10.72
CA ASP A 82 -1.59 -14.03 -12.13
C ASP A 82 -0.35 -13.17 -12.38
N ARG A 83 0.60 -13.70 -13.17
CA ARG A 83 1.87 -13.04 -13.44
C ARG A 83 1.70 -11.71 -14.17
N ILE A 84 0.76 -11.61 -15.11
CA ILE A 84 0.57 -10.41 -15.93
C ILE A 84 0.01 -9.29 -15.05
N GLU A 85 -1.00 -9.60 -14.24
CA GLU A 85 -1.55 -8.63 -13.30
C GLU A 85 -0.51 -8.21 -12.26
N ALA A 86 0.26 -9.16 -11.72
CA ALA A 86 1.32 -8.88 -10.75
C ALA A 86 2.42 -7.97 -11.32
N GLU A 87 2.86 -8.19 -12.56
CA GLU A 87 3.80 -7.31 -13.26
C GLU A 87 3.24 -5.91 -13.45
N ALA A 88 1.95 -5.80 -13.80
CA ALA A 88 1.28 -4.52 -13.99
C ALA A 88 1.14 -3.73 -12.66
N LEU A 89 0.98 -4.41 -11.53
CA LEU A 89 0.87 -3.77 -10.21
C LEU A 89 2.22 -3.53 -9.53
N TRP A 90 3.30 -4.20 -9.96
CA TRP A 90 4.61 -4.08 -9.34
C TRP A 90 5.15 -2.63 -9.24
N PRO A 91 5.01 -1.76 -10.27
CA PRO A 91 5.39 -0.36 -10.16
C PRO A 91 4.65 0.39 -9.05
N LEU A 92 3.34 0.12 -8.88
CA LEU A 92 2.54 0.74 -7.82
C LEU A 92 3.03 0.30 -6.44
N VAL A 93 3.21 -1.01 -6.25
CA VAL A 93 3.70 -1.56 -4.98
C VAL A 93 5.04 -0.92 -4.61
N THR A 94 6.01 -0.95 -5.52
CA THR A 94 7.36 -0.44 -5.24
C THR A 94 7.41 1.07 -5.05
N TRP A 95 6.57 1.83 -5.77
CA TRP A 95 6.42 3.27 -5.56
C TRP A 95 5.86 3.57 -4.17
N CYS A 96 4.79 2.87 -3.74
CA CYS A 96 4.19 3.08 -2.42
C CYS A 96 5.15 2.71 -1.29
N LEU A 97 5.94 1.63 -1.43
CA LEU A 97 6.97 1.29 -0.45
C LEU A 97 8.05 2.37 -0.33
N GLU A 98 8.48 2.93 -1.46
CA GLU A 98 9.46 4.03 -1.45
C GLU A 98 8.86 5.31 -0.86
N TYR A 99 7.58 5.60 -1.12
CA TYR A 99 6.86 6.68 -0.46
C TYR A 99 6.87 6.49 1.07
N CYS A 100 6.40 5.35 1.58
CA CYS A 100 6.38 5.07 3.02
C CYS A 100 7.78 5.15 3.65
N ARG A 101 8.81 4.68 2.94
CA ARG A 101 10.21 4.80 3.40
C ARG A 101 10.65 6.26 3.59
N ARG A 102 10.18 7.18 2.74
CA ARG A 102 10.48 8.62 2.84
C ARG A 102 9.74 9.28 4.00
N GLN A 103 8.63 8.70 4.44
CA GLN A 103 7.84 9.16 5.58
C GLN A 103 8.32 8.58 6.92
N LEU A 104 9.45 7.87 6.98
CA LEU A 104 9.95 7.36 8.26
C LEU A 104 10.44 8.48 9.17
N THR A 105 10.04 8.45 10.44
CA THR A 105 10.57 9.33 11.49
C THR A 105 12.01 8.94 11.86
N PRO A 106 12.75 9.77 12.62
CA PRO A 106 14.06 9.39 13.16
C PRO A 106 14.05 8.11 13.99
N GLU A 107 12.91 7.79 14.61
CA GLU A 107 12.70 6.57 15.41
C GLU A 107 12.44 5.33 14.55
N GLY A 108 12.25 5.49 13.24
CA GLY A 108 12.09 4.39 12.28
C GLY A 108 10.66 3.90 12.08
N VAL A 109 9.66 4.63 12.57
CA VAL A 109 8.22 4.36 12.34
C VAL A 109 7.66 5.30 11.27
N VAL A 110 6.51 4.97 10.68
CA VAL A 110 5.91 5.82 9.63
C VAL A 110 5.23 7.03 10.27
N ALA A 111 5.65 8.24 9.86
CA ALA A 111 5.02 9.49 10.24
C ALA A 111 3.59 9.56 9.68
N SER A 112 2.68 10.08 10.49
CA SER A 112 1.28 10.32 10.10
C SER A 112 0.80 11.52 10.91
N ASP A 113 0.26 12.53 10.25
CA ASP A 113 -0.37 13.69 10.89
C ASP A 113 -1.89 13.52 11.05
N SER A 114 -2.44 12.50 10.38
CA SER A 114 -3.85 12.12 10.37
C SER A 114 -3.96 10.59 10.48
N ASP A 115 -4.95 10.08 11.21
CA ASP A 115 -5.28 8.65 11.26
C ASP A 115 -6.41 8.29 10.29
N GLU A 116 -6.65 6.99 10.08
CA GLU A 116 -7.78 6.52 9.25
C GLU A 116 -9.13 7.04 9.79
N LEU A 117 -9.18 7.32 11.10
CA LEU A 117 -10.39 7.81 11.78
C LEU A 117 -10.60 9.32 11.60
N GLU A 118 -9.78 9.99 10.78
CA GLU A 118 -9.93 11.40 10.40
C GLU A 118 -10.01 12.34 11.62
N GLY A 119 -9.21 12.06 12.64
CA GLY A 119 -9.16 12.86 13.87
C GLY A 119 -10.34 12.66 14.82
N ARG A 120 -11.14 11.58 14.65
CA ARG A 120 -12.16 11.17 15.63
C ARG A 120 -11.55 10.78 16.98
N PHE A 121 -10.28 10.40 17.01
CA PHE A 121 -9.50 10.15 18.22
C PHE A 121 -8.13 10.84 18.14
N PRO A 122 -7.46 11.07 19.28
CA PRO A 122 -6.11 11.61 19.29
C PRO A 122 -5.14 10.63 18.60
N ALA A 123 -4.65 11.01 17.43
CA ALA A 123 -3.54 10.37 16.76
C ALA A 123 -2.24 11.08 17.15
N GLY A 124 -1.22 10.33 17.56
CA GLY A 124 0.12 10.90 17.75
C GLY A 124 0.76 11.28 16.40
N SER A 125 2.03 11.68 16.40
CA SER A 125 2.77 11.98 15.16
C SER A 125 3.26 10.73 14.40
N ALA A 126 2.91 9.55 14.89
CA ALA A 126 3.22 8.26 14.30
C ALA A 126 2.01 7.34 14.44
N ASN A 127 1.65 6.63 13.36
CA ASN A 127 0.49 5.76 13.31
C ASN A 127 0.94 4.29 13.29
N LEU A 128 0.56 3.56 14.35
CA LEU A 128 0.85 2.14 14.50
C LEU A 128 0.20 1.31 13.39
N CYS A 129 -1.03 1.66 12.99
CA CYS A 129 -1.75 0.96 11.91
C CYS A 129 -1.00 1.14 10.58
N THR A 130 -0.59 2.35 10.24
CA THR A 130 0.21 2.63 9.03
C THR A 130 1.53 1.87 9.04
N SER A 131 2.23 1.84 10.18
CA SER A 131 3.48 1.09 10.32
C SER A 131 3.27 -0.42 10.18
N SER A 132 2.15 -0.95 10.70
CA SER A 132 1.79 -2.37 10.57
C SER A 132 1.46 -2.75 9.12
N LEU A 133 0.73 -1.89 8.41
CA LEU A 133 0.44 -2.07 6.98
C LEU A 133 1.71 -2.03 6.15
N TYR A 134 2.59 -1.05 6.40
CA TYR A 134 3.85 -0.95 5.70
C TYR A 134 4.78 -2.15 5.97
N TYR A 135 4.80 -2.65 7.21
CA TYR A 135 5.52 -3.86 7.57
C TYR A 135 5.05 -5.07 6.75
N ASP A 136 3.75 -5.35 6.69
CA ASP A 136 3.24 -6.47 5.90
C ASP A 136 3.45 -6.23 4.38
N ALA A 137 3.30 -5.00 3.91
CA ALA A 137 3.57 -4.65 2.52
C ALA A 137 5.03 -4.94 2.12
N LEU A 138 6.00 -4.68 3.00
CA LEU A 138 7.41 -5.02 2.77
C LEU A 138 7.63 -6.53 2.67
N LEU A 139 7.00 -7.31 3.56
CA LEU A 139 7.09 -8.78 3.53
C LEU A 139 6.44 -9.36 2.28
N SER A 140 5.23 -8.89 1.97
CA SER A 140 4.46 -9.28 0.79
C SER A 140 5.21 -8.93 -0.50
N ALA A 141 5.76 -7.72 -0.60
CA ALA A 141 6.56 -7.32 -1.76
C ALA A 141 7.90 -8.08 -1.87
N ALA A 142 8.53 -8.44 -0.75
CA ALA A 142 9.72 -9.29 -0.78
C ALA A 142 9.40 -10.69 -1.35
N ALA A 143 8.23 -11.25 -1.03
CA ALA A 143 7.77 -12.51 -1.60
C ALA A 143 7.39 -12.35 -3.08
N LEU A 144 6.54 -11.37 -3.39
CA LEU A 144 6.08 -11.08 -4.74
C LEU A 144 7.26 -10.81 -5.68
N GLY A 145 8.18 -9.93 -5.29
CA GLY A 145 9.35 -9.60 -6.10
C GLY A 145 10.23 -10.81 -6.43
N ARG A 146 10.32 -11.83 -5.55
CA ARG A 146 11.04 -13.07 -5.87
C ARG A 146 10.34 -13.86 -6.99
N GLU A 147 9.02 -14.00 -6.90
CA GLU A 147 8.22 -14.65 -7.95
C GLU A 147 8.27 -13.85 -9.27
N LEU A 148 8.37 -12.52 -9.17
CA LEU A 148 8.46 -11.64 -10.33
C LEU A 148 9.88 -11.53 -10.93
N GLY A 149 10.88 -12.19 -10.35
CA GLY A 149 12.27 -12.13 -10.82
C GLY A 149 12.97 -10.79 -10.55
N ALA A 150 12.48 -10.00 -9.59
CA ALA A 150 13.14 -8.78 -9.15
C ALA A 150 14.54 -9.09 -8.56
N PRO A 151 15.49 -8.14 -8.62
CA PRO A 151 16.84 -8.34 -8.09
C PRO A 151 16.82 -8.85 -6.65
N ARG A 152 17.67 -9.84 -6.34
CA ARG A 152 17.82 -10.37 -4.98
C ARG A 152 18.20 -9.30 -3.96
N SER A 153 18.97 -8.29 -4.38
CA SER A 153 19.34 -7.15 -3.54
C SER A 153 18.12 -6.30 -3.13
N GLU A 154 17.15 -6.15 -4.01
CA GLU A 154 15.92 -5.39 -3.79
C GLU A 154 14.98 -6.13 -2.84
N THR A 155 14.69 -7.40 -3.10
CA THR A 155 13.84 -8.23 -2.22
C THR A 155 14.48 -8.43 -0.84
N ALA A 156 15.80 -8.55 -0.77
CA ALA A 156 16.52 -8.59 0.50
C ALA A 156 16.49 -7.24 1.25
N ARG A 157 16.44 -6.11 0.54
CA ARG A 157 16.27 -4.78 1.13
C ARG A 157 14.90 -4.67 1.81
N TYR A 158 13.82 -5.08 1.13
CA TYR A 158 12.49 -5.08 1.75
C TYR A 158 12.42 -5.94 3.01
N GLY A 159 13.03 -7.13 2.98
CA GLY A 159 13.11 -7.98 4.17
C GLY A 159 13.94 -7.39 5.32
N ARG A 160 14.98 -6.58 5.03
CA ARG A 160 15.72 -5.83 6.07
C ARG A 160 14.86 -4.72 6.67
N GLN A 161 14.25 -3.91 5.81
CA GLN A 161 13.38 -2.80 6.22
C GLN A 161 12.21 -3.29 7.09
N ALA A 162 11.63 -4.45 6.78
CA ALA A 162 10.56 -5.03 7.60
C ALA A 162 11.06 -5.37 9.02
N ARG A 163 12.27 -5.93 9.16
CA ARG A 163 12.86 -6.23 10.48
C ARG A 163 13.17 -4.95 11.27
N GLU A 164 13.79 -3.98 10.62
CA GLU A 164 14.10 -2.68 11.23
C GLU A 164 12.82 -1.98 11.72
N LEU A 165 11.74 -2.03 10.93
CA LEU A 165 10.44 -1.46 11.30
C LEU A 165 9.79 -2.22 12.46
N ALA A 166 9.85 -3.55 12.47
CA ALA A 166 9.33 -4.34 13.59
C ALA A 166 10.05 -4.02 14.91
N GLU A 167 11.38 -3.90 14.89
CA GLU A 167 12.15 -3.46 16.05
C GLU A 167 11.79 -2.03 16.46
N ALA A 168 11.53 -1.13 15.51
CA ALA A 168 11.14 0.24 15.81
C ALA A 168 9.76 0.35 16.46
N VAL A 169 8.79 -0.46 16.02
CA VAL A 169 7.41 -0.47 16.52
C VAL A 169 7.31 -0.99 17.96
N GLU A 170 8.20 -1.90 18.38
CA GLU A 170 8.22 -2.50 19.72
C GLU A 170 8.93 -1.64 20.79
N ARG A 171 9.53 -0.51 20.41
CA ARG A 171 10.22 0.41 21.33
C ARG A 171 9.28 1.43 21.95
#